data_AF-A0A3D9BTY0-F1
#
_entry.id   AF-A0A3D9BTY0-F1
#
_cell.length_a   1.000
_cell.length_b   1.000
_cell.length_c   1.000
_cell.angle_alpha   90.00
_cell.angle_beta   90.00
_cell.angle_gamma   90.00
#
_symmetry.space_group_name_H-M   'P 1'
#
loop_
_entity.id
_entity.type
_entity.pdbx_description
1 polymer ?
#
loop_
_entity_poly.entity_id
_entity_poly.type
_entity_poly.pdbx_seq_one_letter_code
_entity_poly.pdbx_strand_id
1 'polypeptide(L)'
;MKQIELELQKRLLVVEYVDKKEAELDLLTHKAFPESYKTVICLGSELTEEIAKGLVHQSIHTGLFAHYVKDIPVNTYCYKSALESFSTGIKNEGYNIGGNPVSLEREKHYRDFGNTFVADGILRSWQEADRRTFNPEKTLIFEILL
;
A
#
# COMPACT_ATOMS: atom_id res chain seq x y z
N MET A 1 5.12 -12.61 6.42
CA MET A 1 5.24 -11.19 6.77
C MET A 1 5.89 -10.46 5.60
N LYS A 2 5.31 -9.35 5.17
CA LYS A 2 5.76 -8.54 4.04
C LYS A 2 5.99 -7.13 4.57
N GLN A 3 7.05 -6.46 4.12
CA GLN A 3 7.28 -5.07 4.50
C GLN A 3 7.91 -4.28 3.37
N ILE A 4 7.67 -2.97 3.38
CA ILE A 4 8.33 -2.00 2.51
C ILE A 4 8.62 -0.73 3.29
N GLU A 5 9.73 -0.07 2.93
CA GLU A 5 10.02 1.29 3.35
C GLU A 5 9.61 2.26 2.24
N LEU A 6 9.01 3.39 2.59
CA LEU A 6 8.61 4.43 1.65
C LEU A 6 9.26 5.76 2.03
N GLU A 7 9.82 6.45 1.05
CA GLU A 7 10.28 7.83 1.18
C GLU A 7 9.24 8.78 0.58
N LEU A 8 8.22 9.11 1.37
CA LEU A 8 7.20 10.10 1.02
C LEU A 8 7.53 11.42 1.71
N GLN A 9 6.53 12.19 2.15
CA GLN A 9 6.80 13.36 3.00
C GLN A 9 7.45 12.95 4.33
N LYS A 10 7.23 11.70 4.73
CA LYS A 10 7.85 11.04 5.87
C LYS A 10 8.52 9.75 5.40
N ARG A 11 9.49 9.28 6.19
CA ARG A 11 10.03 7.93 6.05
C ARG A 11 9.06 6.97 6.72
N LEU A 12 8.47 6.07 5.95
CA LEU A 12 7.44 5.16 6.44
C LEU A 12 7.90 3.72 6.36
N LEU A 13 7.46 2.91 7.30
CA LEU A 13 7.55 1.45 7.23
C LEU A 13 6.13 0.89 7.18
N VAL A 14 5.82 0.13 6.13
CA VAL A 14 4.51 -0.53 5.94
C VAL A 14 4.72 -2.03 6.11
N VAL A 15 4.04 -2.64 7.09
CA VAL A 15 4.25 -4.05 7.47
C VAL A 15 2.93 -4.81 7.45
N GLU A 16 2.86 -5.89 6.66
CA GLU A 16 1.75 -6.85 6.67
C GLU A 16 2.09 -8.08 7.52
N TYR A 17 1.26 -8.31 8.53
CA TYR A 17 1.34 -9.45 9.44
C TYR A 17 0.64 -10.68 8.85
N VAL A 18 0.88 -11.85 9.44
CA VAL A 18 0.30 -13.11 8.94
C VAL A 18 -1.22 -13.09 9.14
N ASP A 19 -1.67 -12.61 10.29
CA ASP A 19 -3.07 -12.45 10.61
C ASP A 19 -3.38 -11.09 11.27
N LYS A 20 -4.68 -10.78 11.33
CA LYS A 20 -5.19 -9.50 11.86
C LYS A 20 -4.95 -9.36 13.36
N LYS A 21 -5.01 -10.45 14.13
CA LYS A 21 -4.84 -10.39 15.59
C LYS A 21 -3.40 -10.03 15.95
N GLU A 22 -2.44 -10.55 15.19
CA GLU A 22 -1.03 -10.21 15.33
C GLU A 22 -0.81 -8.70 15.10
N ALA A 23 -1.38 -8.14 14.03
CA ALA A 23 -1.32 -6.70 13.75
C ALA A 23 -1.99 -5.86 14.85
N GLU A 24 -3.16 -6.28 15.37
CA GLU A 24 -3.86 -5.59 16.45
C GLU A 24 -3.06 -5.62 17.77
N LEU A 25 -2.45 -6.76 18.09
CA LEU A 25 -1.62 -6.89 19.29
C LEU A 25 -0.38 -6.02 19.21
N ASP A 26 0.27 -5.96 18.05
CA ASP A 26 1.45 -5.14 17.83
C ASP A 26 1.11 -3.64 17.87
N LEU A 27 -0.04 -3.25 17.31
CA LEU A 27 -0.58 -1.88 17.43
C LEU A 27 -0.78 -1.48 18.90
N LEU A 28 -1.39 -2.34 19.71
CA LEU A 28 -1.59 -2.09 21.14
C LEU A 28 -0.26 -1.99 21.89
N THR A 29 0.69 -2.86 21.54
CA THR A 29 2.02 -2.88 22.16
C THR A 29 2.76 -1.58 21.88
N HIS A 30 2.78 -1.12 20.63
CA HIS A 30 3.40 0.16 20.26
C HIS A 30 2.72 1.38 20.87
N LYS A 31 1.40 1.33 21.09
CA LYS A 31 0.68 2.40 21.81
C LYS A 31 1.03 2.43 23.31
N ALA A 32 1.22 1.28 23.92
CA ALA A 32 1.58 1.16 25.34
C ALA A 32 3.07 1.44 25.61
N PHE A 33 3.92 1.03 24.68
CA PHE A 33 5.37 1.12 24.77
C PHE A 33 5.94 1.73 23.48
N PRO A 34 5.88 3.07 23.33
CA PRO A 34 6.42 3.75 22.16
C PRO A 34 7.91 3.46 22.01
N GLU A 35 8.35 3.17 20.79
CA GLU A 35 9.76 2.97 20.49
C GLU A 35 10.43 4.30 20.13
N SER A 36 11.72 4.41 20.39
CA SER A 36 12.46 5.66 20.13
C SER A 36 12.73 5.91 18.64
N TYR A 37 12.66 4.87 17.80
CA TYR A 37 13.09 4.93 16.39
C TYR A 37 11.94 4.82 15.40
N LYS A 38 10.74 4.44 15.84
CA LYS A 38 9.53 4.42 15.02
C LYS A 38 8.27 4.66 15.85
N THR A 39 7.28 5.27 15.22
CA THR A 39 5.96 5.52 15.81
C THR A 39 4.89 4.86 14.96
N VAL A 40 3.98 4.11 15.57
CA VAL A 40 2.82 3.56 14.85
C VAL A 40 1.85 4.70 14.49
N ILE A 41 1.49 4.80 13.22
CA ILE A 41 0.53 5.78 12.73
C ILE A 41 -0.88 5.20 12.85
N CYS A 42 -1.14 4.11 12.14
CA CYS A 42 -2.46 3.47 12.10
C CYS A 42 -2.39 2.03 11.57
N LEU A 43 -3.51 1.33 11.71
CA LEU A 43 -3.82 0.15 10.89
C LEU A 43 -4.14 0.61 9.45
N GLY A 44 -3.81 -0.20 8.46
CA GLY A 44 -4.02 0.10 7.05
C GLY A 44 -5.50 0.24 6.71
N SER A 45 -6.38 -0.52 7.35
CA SER A 45 -7.83 -0.37 7.22
C SER A 45 -8.39 0.89 7.89
N GLU A 46 -7.60 1.54 8.76
CA GLU A 46 -7.92 2.83 9.37
C GLU A 46 -7.29 4.02 8.61
N LEU A 47 -6.56 3.77 7.51
CA LEU A 47 -5.92 4.82 6.73
C LEU A 47 -6.98 5.67 6.03
N THR A 48 -7.28 6.84 6.60
CA THR A 48 -8.19 7.83 6.02
C THR A 48 -7.45 8.83 5.12
N GLU A 49 -8.22 9.60 4.37
CA GLU A 49 -7.71 10.71 3.56
C GLU A 49 -6.96 11.74 4.42
N GLU A 50 -7.48 12.06 5.61
CA GLU A 50 -6.85 12.97 6.57
C GLU A 50 -5.52 12.45 7.10
N ILE A 51 -5.43 11.16 7.41
CA ILE A 51 -4.17 10.54 7.82
C ILE A 51 -3.19 10.57 6.65
N ALA A 52 -3.61 10.12 5.47
CA ALA A 52 -2.78 10.07 4.27
C ALA A 52 -2.22 11.44 3.86
N LYS A 53 -2.98 12.53 4.04
CA LYS A 53 -2.52 13.91 3.83
C LYS A 53 -1.27 14.25 4.63
N GLY A 54 -1.15 13.72 5.85
CA GLY A 54 0.03 13.91 6.69
C GLY A 54 1.23 13.06 6.29
N LEU A 55 1.06 12.12 5.35
CA LEU A 55 2.08 11.16 4.92
C LEU A 55 2.66 11.47 3.53
N VAL A 56 1.93 12.18 2.67
CA VAL A 56 2.30 12.42 1.27
C VAL A 56 2.58 13.89 0.99
N HIS A 57 3.51 14.15 0.08
CA HIS A 57 3.80 15.50 -0.39
C HIS A 57 2.56 16.15 -1.02
N GLN A 58 2.32 17.40 -0.64
CA GLN A 58 1.28 18.25 -1.22
C GLN A 58 1.93 19.48 -1.89
N SER A 59 1.49 19.80 -3.09
CA SER A 59 1.87 21.02 -3.79
C SER A 59 1.27 22.24 -3.09
N ILE A 60 2.15 23.18 -2.71
CA ILE A 60 1.76 24.43 -2.02
C ILE A 60 0.88 25.30 -2.93
N HIS A 61 1.09 25.24 -4.25
CA HIS A 61 0.40 26.12 -5.20
C HIS A 61 -0.96 25.57 -5.65
N THR A 62 -1.10 24.25 -5.75
CA THR A 62 -2.31 23.63 -6.31
C THR A 62 -3.15 22.92 -5.26
N GLY A 63 -2.60 22.63 -4.07
CA GLY A 63 -3.23 21.79 -3.05
C GLY A 63 -3.36 20.32 -3.46
N LEU A 64 -2.79 19.92 -4.61
CA LEU A 64 -2.81 18.55 -5.10
C LEU A 64 -1.68 17.73 -4.49
N PHE A 65 -1.85 16.41 -4.42
CA PHE A 65 -0.88 15.48 -3.82
C PHE A 65 0.03 14.89 -4.88
N ALA A 66 1.28 14.58 -4.51
CA ALA A 66 2.27 14.04 -5.44
C ALA A 66 1.83 12.68 -6.02
N HIS A 67 2.09 12.48 -7.30
CA HIS A 67 2.10 11.14 -7.91
C HIS A 67 3.55 10.67 -7.94
N TYR A 68 3.85 9.62 -7.18
CA TYR A 68 5.20 9.06 -7.11
C TYR A 68 5.44 8.16 -8.32
N VAL A 69 6.42 8.55 -9.14
CA VAL A 69 6.84 7.78 -10.31
C VAL A 69 8.35 7.66 -10.29
N LYS A 70 8.82 6.44 -10.55
CA LYS A 70 10.24 6.10 -10.49
C LYS A 70 11.02 6.99 -11.45
N ASP A 71 12.15 7.51 -10.96
CA ASP A 71 13.08 8.37 -11.71
C ASP A 71 12.46 9.71 -12.18
N ILE A 72 11.30 10.10 -11.64
CA ILE A 72 10.66 11.39 -11.91
C ILE A 72 10.64 12.24 -10.63
N PRO A 73 11.01 13.53 -10.69
CA PRO A 73 10.93 14.41 -9.54
C PRO A 73 9.51 14.47 -8.94
N VAL A 74 9.45 14.46 -7.61
CA VAL A 74 8.20 14.64 -6.84
C VAL A 74 7.46 15.91 -7.30
N ASN A 75 6.13 15.86 -7.34
CA ASN A 75 5.22 16.93 -7.81
C ASN A 75 5.24 17.22 -9.33
N THR A 76 5.91 16.42 -10.16
CA THR A 76 5.77 16.51 -11.62
C THR A 76 4.36 16.13 -12.07
N TYR A 77 3.80 15.10 -11.45
CA TYR A 77 2.42 14.64 -11.63
C TYR A 77 1.69 14.70 -10.29
N CYS A 78 0.37 14.91 -10.32
CA CYS A 78 -0.41 15.12 -9.10
C CYS A 78 -1.78 14.42 -9.13
N TYR A 79 -2.26 14.02 -7.94
CA TYR A 79 -3.59 13.50 -7.67
C TYR A 79 -4.42 14.46 -6.83
N LYS A 80 -5.75 14.28 -6.89
CA LYS A 80 -6.68 15.01 -6.01
C LYS A 80 -6.81 14.37 -4.63
N SER A 81 -6.59 13.06 -4.52
CA SER A 81 -6.67 12.31 -3.26
C SER A 81 -5.28 11.96 -2.72
N ALA A 82 -5.10 12.14 -1.42
CA ALA A 82 -3.94 11.72 -0.67
C ALA A 82 -3.86 10.20 -0.57
N LEU A 83 -4.99 9.49 -0.48
CA LEU A 83 -5.01 8.01 -0.54
C LEU A 83 -4.52 7.48 -1.89
N GLU A 84 -4.93 8.11 -2.99
CA GLU A 84 -4.42 7.77 -4.33
C GLU A 84 -2.91 8.03 -4.42
N SER A 85 -2.48 9.20 -3.94
CA SER A 85 -1.06 9.56 -3.86
C SER A 85 -0.26 8.54 -3.05
N PHE A 86 -0.71 8.18 -1.84
CA PHE A 86 -0.07 7.18 -0.99
C PHE A 86 0.03 5.82 -1.69
N SER A 87 -1.06 5.40 -2.35
CA SER A 87 -1.08 4.16 -3.12
C SER A 87 -0.07 4.16 -4.27
N THR A 88 0.21 5.32 -4.87
CA THR A 88 1.27 5.42 -5.88
C THR A 88 2.66 5.32 -5.31
N GLY A 89 2.88 5.78 -4.06
CA GLY A 89 4.12 5.52 -3.32
C GLY A 89 4.39 4.03 -3.15
N ILE A 90 3.37 3.26 -2.76
CA ILE A 90 3.47 1.79 -2.68
C ILE A 90 3.72 1.14 -4.05
N LYS A 91 3.05 1.63 -5.10
CA LYS A 91 3.24 1.13 -6.47
C LYS A 91 4.62 1.44 -7.03
N ASN A 92 5.23 2.55 -6.64
CA ASN A 92 6.58 2.91 -7.03
C ASN A 92 7.59 1.85 -6.60
N GLU A 93 7.37 1.24 -5.43
CA GLU A 93 8.18 0.13 -4.92
C GLU A 93 7.78 -1.25 -5.49
N GLY A 94 6.84 -1.29 -6.44
CA GLY A 94 6.39 -2.52 -7.09
C GLY A 94 5.35 -3.32 -6.31
N TYR A 95 4.71 -2.70 -5.32
CA TYR A 95 3.64 -3.29 -4.51
C TYR A 95 2.27 -2.66 -4.79
N ASN A 96 1.21 -3.20 -4.21
CA ASN A 96 -0.12 -2.62 -4.19
C ASN A 96 -0.65 -2.62 -2.75
N ILE A 97 -1.74 -1.91 -2.48
CA ILE A 97 -2.45 -1.98 -1.20
C ILE A 97 -3.96 -2.09 -1.46
N GLY A 98 -4.65 -2.87 -0.64
CA GLY A 98 -6.08 -3.12 -0.81
C GLY A 98 -6.37 -4.37 -1.64
N GLY A 99 -7.10 -4.19 -2.73
CA GLY A 99 -7.51 -5.29 -3.61
C GLY A 99 -6.44 -5.68 -4.62
N ASN A 100 -6.43 -6.96 -5.00
CA ASN A 100 -5.58 -7.44 -6.09
C ASN A 100 -5.94 -6.70 -7.40
N PRO A 101 -4.97 -6.08 -8.10
CA PRO A 101 -5.23 -5.33 -9.32
C PRO A 101 -5.63 -6.21 -10.52
N VAL A 102 -5.41 -7.52 -10.42
CA VAL A 102 -5.80 -8.49 -11.45
C VAL A 102 -7.17 -9.07 -11.09
N SER A 103 -8.11 -9.08 -12.05
CA SER A 103 -9.42 -9.71 -11.87
C SER A 103 -9.42 -11.16 -12.35
N LEU A 104 -9.97 -12.07 -11.53
CA LEU A 104 -10.19 -13.48 -11.88
C LEU A 104 -11.43 -13.69 -12.77
N GLU A 105 -12.28 -12.68 -12.99
CA GLU A 105 -13.45 -12.85 -13.85
C GLU A 105 -13.06 -13.24 -15.28
N ARG A 106 -11.93 -12.70 -15.76
CA ARG A 106 -11.37 -13.04 -17.07
C ARG A 106 -10.83 -14.48 -17.09
N GLU A 107 -10.23 -14.94 -15.99
CA GLU A 107 -9.75 -16.33 -15.89
C GLU A 107 -10.90 -17.31 -16.09
N LYS A 108 -12.01 -17.11 -15.35
CA LYS A 108 -13.22 -17.92 -15.46
C LYS A 108 -13.77 -17.92 -16.89
N HIS A 109 -13.89 -16.75 -17.51
CA HIS A 109 -14.33 -16.62 -18.89
C HIS A 109 -13.51 -17.50 -19.85
N TYR A 110 -12.18 -17.40 -19.84
CA TYR A 110 -11.35 -18.21 -20.74
C TYR A 110 -11.40 -19.70 -20.46
N ARG A 111 -11.55 -20.09 -19.19
CA ARG A 111 -11.72 -21.51 -18.81
C ARG A 111 -13.04 -22.07 -19.34
N ASP A 112 -14.13 -21.31 -19.25
CA ASP A 112 -15.46 -21.69 -19.75
C ASP A 112 -15.46 -21.89 -21.29
N PHE A 113 -14.63 -21.14 -22.01
CA PHE A 113 -14.40 -21.30 -23.46
C PHE A 113 -13.31 -22.32 -23.83
N GLY A 114 -12.79 -23.08 -22.86
CA GLY A 114 -11.78 -24.13 -23.07
C GLY A 114 -10.36 -23.62 -23.34
N ASN A 115 -10.09 -22.31 -23.19
CA ASN A 115 -8.76 -21.73 -23.37
C ASN A 115 -7.97 -21.74 -22.05
N THR A 116 -7.54 -22.94 -21.66
CA THR A 116 -6.82 -23.18 -20.40
C THR A 116 -5.47 -22.45 -20.32
N PHE A 117 -4.75 -22.31 -21.45
CA PHE A 117 -3.46 -21.62 -21.47
C PHE A 117 -3.57 -20.15 -21.03
N VAL A 118 -4.58 -19.43 -21.56
CA VAL A 118 -4.83 -18.03 -21.18
C VAL A 118 -5.34 -17.95 -19.74
N ALA A 119 -6.26 -18.83 -19.34
CA ALA A 119 -6.77 -18.88 -17.97
C ALA A 119 -5.64 -19.08 -16.94
N ASP A 120 -4.75 -20.05 -17.18
CA ASP A 120 -3.60 -20.32 -16.30
C ASP A 120 -2.61 -19.15 -16.27
N GLY A 121 -2.46 -18.43 -17.40
CA GLY A 121 -1.68 -17.18 -17.46
C GLY A 121 -2.25 -16.07 -16.56
N ILE A 122 -3.58 -15.92 -16.53
CA ILE A 122 -4.27 -14.94 -15.68
C ILE A 122 -4.14 -15.35 -14.21
N LEU A 123 -4.35 -16.64 -13.89
CA LEU A 123 -4.20 -17.14 -12.52
C LEU A 123 -2.79 -16.92 -11.97
N ARG A 124 -1.74 -17.17 -12.77
CA ARG A 124 -0.36 -16.87 -12.38
C ARG A 124 -0.14 -15.39 -12.12
N SER A 125 -0.64 -14.52 -13.00
CA SER A 125 -0.56 -13.07 -12.82
C SER A 125 -1.28 -12.60 -11.57
N TRP A 126 -2.45 -13.18 -11.28
CA TRP A 126 -3.21 -12.91 -10.08
C TRP A 126 -2.45 -13.31 -8.82
N GLN A 127 -1.89 -14.52 -8.78
CA GLN A 127 -1.11 -15.01 -7.63
C GLN A 127 0.13 -14.15 -7.37
N GLU A 128 0.82 -13.71 -8.43
CA GLU A 128 1.98 -12.82 -8.28
C GLU A 128 1.57 -11.44 -7.78
N ALA A 129 0.46 -10.90 -8.28
CA ALA A 129 -0.08 -9.63 -7.81
C ALA A 129 -0.55 -9.73 -6.34
N ASP A 130 -1.16 -10.84 -5.94
CA ASP A 130 -1.61 -11.10 -4.57
C ASP A 130 -0.44 -11.07 -3.58
N ARG A 131 0.66 -11.75 -3.95
CA ARG A 131 1.92 -11.75 -3.19
C ARG A 131 2.52 -10.35 -3.04
N ARG A 132 2.19 -9.40 -3.91
CA ARG A 132 2.66 -8.01 -3.86
C ARG A 132 1.59 -7.02 -3.40
N THR A 133 0.41 -7.47 -3.01
CA THR A 133 -0.67 -6.60 -2.56
C THR A 133 -0.79 -6.66 -1.04
N PHE A 134 -0.61 -5.53 -0.35
CA PHE A 134 -0.80 -5.39 1.08
C PHE A 134 -2.28 -5.48 1.43
N ASN A 135 -2.63 -6.35 2.40
CA ASN A 135 -3.99 -6.40 2.95
C ASN A 135 -4.16 -5.34 4.05
N PRO A 136 -5.03 -4.31 3.86
CA PRO A 136 -5.18 -3.22 4.84
C PRO A 136 -5.55 -3.69 6.25
N GLU A 137 -6.35 -4.76 6.38
CA GLU A 137 -6.79 -5.31 7.67
C GLU A 137 -5.66 -5.96 8.48
N LYS A 138 -4.52 -6.23 7.85
CA LYS A 138 -3.35 -6.87 8.46
C LYS A 138 -2.10 -6.01 8.37
N THR A 139 -2.23 -4.77 7.90
CA THR A 139 -1.08 -3.92 7.59
C THR A 139 -0.98 -2.82 8.63
N LEU A 140 0.17 -2.65 9.29
CA LEU A 140 0.47 -1.46 10.09
C LEU A 140 1.33 -0.49 9.30
N ILE A 141 1.09 0.80 9.53
CA ILE A 141 1.89 1.89 8.96
C ILE A 141 2.61 2.59 10.10
N PHE A 142 3.92 2.70 9.98
CA PHE A 142 4.80 3.36 10.93
C PHE A 142 5.50 4.54 10.29
N GLU A 143 5.81 5.55 11.09
CA GLU A 143 6.78 6.60 10.78
C GLU A 143 8.13 6.22 11.39
N ILE A 144 9.20 6.29 10.60
CA ILE A 144 10.59 6.10 11.05
C ILE A 144 11.13 7.47 11.48
N LEU A 145 11.67 7.56 12.70
CA LEU A 145 12.09 8.83 13.34
C LEU A 145 13.58 9.16 13.16
N LEU A 146 14.33 8.29 12.48
CA LEU A 146 15.78 8.38 12.31
C LEU A 146 16.20 9.42 11.27
#